data_AF-A0AB74EYZ7-F1
#
_entry.id   AF-A0AB74EYZ7-F1
#
_cell.length_a   1.000
_cell.length_b   1.000
_cell.length_c   1.000
_cell.angle_alpha   90.00
_cell.angle_beta   90.00
_cell.angle_gamma   90.00
#
_symmetry.space_group_name_H-M   'P 1'
#
loop_
_entity.id
_entity.type
_entity.pdbx_description
1 polymer ?
#
loop_
_entity_poly.entity_id
_entity_poly.type
_entity_poly.pdbx_seq_one_letter_code
_entity_poly.pdbx_strand_id
1 'polypeptide(L)' 'MVAMYADLVELGLRALTAEDAAEFNCPMVPAFLRAQVKAEVDKRGKLYA' A
#
# COMPACT_ATOMS: atom_id res chain seq x y z
N MET A 1 -5.34 -0.56 11.91
CA MET A 1 -3.94 -0.44 11.44
C MET A 1 -3.83 -0.79 9.96
N VAL A 2 -4.31 -1.96 9.50
CA VAL A 2 -4.31 -2.34 8.07
C VAL A 2 -5.10 -1.35 7.20
N ALA A 3 -6.34 -1.01 7.59
CA ALA A 3 -7.15 -0.03 6.86
C ALA A 3 -6.43 1.32 6.71
N MET A 4 -5.84 1.85 7.79
CA MET A 4 -5.04 3.08 7.76
C MET A 4 -3.86 2.99 6.78
N TYR A 5 -3.15 1.85 6.73
CA TYR A 5 -2.07 1.68 5.75
C TYR A 5 -2.60 1.57 4.32
N ALA A 6 -3.74 0.91 4.10
CA ALA A 6 -4.41 0.89 2.80
C ALA A 6 -4.78 2.31 2.35
N ASP A 7 -5.34 3.13 3.24
CA ASP A 7 -5.66 4.54 2.96
C ASP A 7 -4.40 5.34 2.60
N LEU A 8 -3.29 5.14 3.32
CA LEU A 8 -2.03 5.82 3.00
C LEU A 8 -1.46 5.41 1.66
N VAL A 9 -1.62 4.13 1.26
CA VAL A 9 -1.18 3.72 -0.07
C VAL A 9 -2.10 4.26 -1.16
N GLU A 10 -3.42 4.29 -0.94
CA GLU A 10 -4.36 4.92 -1.88
C GLU A 10 -4.11 6.43 -2.05
N LEU A 11 -3.53 7.09 -1.06
CA LEU A 11 -3.09 8.49 -1.11
C LEU A 11 -1.68 8.67 -1.69
N GLY A 12 -0.99 7.58 -2.09
CA GLY A 12 0.38 7.60 -2.63
C GLY A 12 1.47 7.89 -1.59
N LEU A 13 1.12 7.90 -0.30
CA LEU A 13 2.03 8.23 0.81
C LEU A 13 2.82 7.01 1.32
N ARG A 14 2.48 5.81 0.86
CA ARG A 14 3.11 4.54 1.21
C ARG A 14 3.14 3.62 0.00
N ALA A 15 4.10 2.70 -0.02
CA ALA A 15 4.29 1.75 -1.13
C ALA A 15 4.20 0.28 -0.67
N LEU A 16 3.63 -0.59 -1.51
CA LEU A 16 3.62 -2.05 -1.28
C LEU A 16 4.87 -2.72 -1.85
N THR A 17 5.37 -2.24 -2.99
CA THR A 17 6.56 -2.75 -3.67
C THR A 17 7.75 -1.81 -3.47
N ALA A 18 8.95 -2.31 -3.76
CA ALA A 18 10.16 -1.49 -3.75
C ALA A 18 10.21 -0.51 -4.95
N GLU A 19 9.57 -0.88 -6.06
CA GLU A 19 9.47 -0.07 -7.27
C GLU A 19 8.61 1.17 -7.01
N ASP A 20 7.41 0.98 -6.43
CA ASP A 20 6.54 2.09 -5.99
C ASP A 20 7.25 3.00 -4.99
N ALA A 21 8.02 2.42 -4.06
CA ALA A 21 8.72 3.20 -3.04
C ALA A 21 9.79 4.12 -3.66
N ALA A 22 10.44 3.65 -4.73
CA ALA A 22 11.42 4.43 -5.47
C ALA A 22 10.74 5.49 -6.36
N GLU A 23 9.62 5.14 -7.01
CA GLU A 23 8.88 6.03 -7.91
C GLU A 23 8.20 7.17 -7.16
N PHE A 24 7.51 6.87 -6.05
CA PHE A 24 6.81 7.85 -5.23
C PHE A 24 7.68 8.46 -4.13
N ASN A 25 8.95 8.05 -4.03
CA ASN A 25 9.90 8.45 -2.99
C ASN A 25 9.28 8.38 -1.57
N CYS A 26 8.54 7.30 -1.30
CA CYS A 26 7.71 7.16 -0.11
C CYS A 26 8.07 5.89 0.67
N PRO A 27 7.81 5.86 1.99
CA PRO A 27 8.21 4.72 2.80
C PRO A 27 7.32 3.50 2.55
N MET A 28 7.91 2.30 2.48
CA MET A 28 7.14 1.08 2.28
C MET A 28 6.24 0.73 3.48
N VAL A 29 5.18 -0.03 3.19
CA VAL A 29 4.37 -0.72 4.19
C VAL A 29 5.22 -1.85 4.85
N PRO A 30 5.15 -2.05 6.18
CA PRO A 30 5.86 -3.12 6.87
C PRO A 30 5.50 -4.51 6.32
N ALA A 31 6.49 -5.39 6.16
CA ALA A 31 6.32 -6.69 5.51
C ALA A 31 5.20 -7.56 6.11
N PHE A 32 5.06 -7.57 7.45
CA PHE A 32 4.04 -8.33 8.16
C PHE A 32 2.61 -7.82 7.93
N LEU A 33 2.43 -6.60 7.42
CA LEU A 33 1.11 -6.02 7.09
C LEU A 33 0.84 -5.99 5.59
N ARG A 34 1.84 -6.14 4.71
CA ARG A 34 1.67 -6.03 3.25
C ARG A 34 0.58 -6.94 2.70
N ALA A 35 0.51 -8.20 3.16
CA ALA A 35 -0.50 -9.13 2.69
C ALA A 35 -1.92 -8.69 3.05
N GLN A 36 -2.12 -8.19 4.28
CA GLN A 36 -3.41 -7.70 4.75
C GLN A 36 -3.78 -6.37 4.09
N VAL A 37 -2.80 -5.47 3.90
CA VAL A 37 -3.00 -4.19 3.21
C VAL A 37 -3.34 -4.42 1.74
N LYS A 38 -2.65 -5.34 1.06
CA LYS A 38 -2.96 -5.71 -0.31
C LYS A 38 -4.38 -6.27 -0.43
N ALA A 39 -4.76 -7.23 0.43
CA ALA A 39 -6.11 -7.80 0.43
C ALA A 39 -7.19 -6.74 0.71
N GLU A 40 -6.90 -5.78 1.60
CA GLU A 40 -7.82 -4.68 1.90
C GLU A 40 -7.97 -3.71 0.72
N VAL A 41 -6.89 -3.39 0.00
CA VAL A 41 -6.95 -2.56 -1.22
C VAL A 41 -7.65 -3.30 -2.37
N ASP A 42 -7.35 -4.58 -2.57
CA ASP A 42 -8.03 -5.44 -3.55
C ASP A 42 -9.55 -5.50 -3.28
N LYS A 43 -9.94 -5.62 -2.00
CA LYS A 43 -11.35 -5.60 -1.58
C LYS A 43 -12.05 -4.26 -1.87
N ARG A 44 -11.31 -3.15 -1.84
CA ARG A 44 -11.82 -1.79 -2.12
C ARG A 44 -11.94 -1.48 -3.61
N GLY A 45 -11.46 -2.36 -4.48
CA GLY A 45 -11.66 -2.27 -5.93
C GLY A 45 -10.82 -1.21 -6.64
N LYS A 46 -9.88 -0.56 -5.95
CA LYS A 46 -8.82 0.22 -6.61
C LYS A 46 -7.68 -0.74 -6.89
N LEU A 47 -7.76 -1.42 -8.04
CA LEU A 47 -6.59 -2.14 -8.56
C LEU A 47 -5.42 -1.15 -8.56
N TYR A 48 -4.30 -1.53 -7.94
CA TYR A 48 -3.00 -1.00 -8.32
C TYR A 48 -2.83 -1.30 -9.81
N ALA A 49 -3.23 -0.35 -10.65
CA ALA A 49 -3.06 -0.38 -12.09
C ALA A 49 -1.71 0.25 -12.43
#